data_AF-A0A2V8Q9T2-F1
#
_entry.id   AF-A0A2V8Q9T2-F1
#
_cell.length_a   1.000
_cell.length_b   1.000
_cell.length_c   1.000
_cell.angle_alpha   90.00
_cell.angle_beta   90.00
_cell.angle_gamma   90.00
#
_symmetry.space_group_name_H-M   'P 1'
#
loop_
_entity.id
_entity.type
_entity.pdbx_description
1 polymer ?
#
loop_
_entity_poly.entity_id
_entity_poly.type
_entity_poly.pdbx_seq_one_letter_code
_entity_poly.pdbx_strand_id
1 'polypeptide(L)' 'MLGKIVLILGILGMLLGGAILVISALLPTLTEGRTSPDEALLGIIPGAIVLIGAFFITVIGLVVVLMKRKKSVVVANG' A
#
# COMPACT_ATOMS: atom_id res chain seq x y z
N MET A 1 -11.60 -5.94 -16.03
CA MET A 1 -12.01 -5.09 -14.89
C MET A 1 -11.34 -5.50 -13.59
N LEU A 2 -11.58 -6.72 -13.06
CA LEU A 2 -11.12 -7.15 -11.72
C LEU A 2 -9.64 -6.85 -11.39
N GLY A 3 -8.68 -7.20 -12.24
CA GLY A 3 -7.26 -6.95 -11.96
C GLY A 3 -6.92 -5.46 -11.79
N LYS A 4 -7.59 -4.56 -12.52
CA LYS A 4 -7.41 -3.11 -12.34
C LYS A 4 -7.99 -2.63 -11.01
N ILE A 5 -9.13 -3.18 -10.59
CA ILE A 5 -9.77 -2.86 -9.32
C ILE A 5 -8.86 -3.28 -8.15
N VAL A 6 -8.36 -4.52 -8.17
CA VAL A 6 -7.44 -5.02 -7.15
C VAL A 6 -6.17 -4.17 -7.09
N LEU A 7 -5.62 -3.77 -8.24
CA LEU A 7 -4.46 -2.90 -8.29
C LEU A 7 -4.74 -1.51 -7.67
N ILE A 8 -5.89 -0.91 -7.99
CA ILE A 8 -6.29 0.39 -7.43
C ILE A 8 -6.48 0.29 -5.92
N LEU A 9 -7.16 -0.74 -5.43
CA LEU A 9 -7.36 -0.97 -4.00
C LEU A 9 -6.02 -1.19 -3.27
N GLY A 10 -5.10 -1.92 -3.88
CA GLY A 10 -3.74 -2.08 -3.36
C GLY A 10 -3.01 -0.74 -3.23
N ILE A 11 -3.04 0.09 -4.28
CA ILE A 11 -2.40 1.41 -4.27
C ILE A 11 -3.02 2.32 -3.21
N LEU A 12 -4.35 2.37 -3.11
CA LEU A 12 -5.05 3.14 -2.08
C LEU A 12 -4.69 2.65 -0.67
N GLY A 13 -4.60 1.34 -0.47
CA GLY A 13 -4.14 0.74 0.78
C GLY A 13 -2.70 1.11 1.12
N MET A 14 -1.80 1.16 0.13
CA MET A 14 -0.42 1.58 0.34
C MET A 14 -0.33 3.05 0.72
N LEU A 15 -1.11 3.92 0.05
CA LEU A 15 -1.17 5.34 0.39
C LEU A 15 -1.69 5.54 1.81
N LEU A 16 -2.74 4.81 2.20
CA LEU A 16 -3.30 4.86 3.55
C LEU A 16 -2.30 4.38 4.61
N GLY A 17 -1.73 3.18 4.43
CA GLY A 17 -0.76 2.61 5.37
C GLY A 17 0.50 3.46 5.48
N GLY A 18 0.99 3.99 4.35
CA GLY A 18 2.12 4.90 4.30
C GLY A 18 1.84 6.22 5.01
N ALA A 19 0.66 6.82 4.79
CA ALA A 19 0.26 8.04 5.48
C ALA A 19 0.19 7.83 7.00
N ILE A 20 -0.44 6.74 7.47
CA ILE A 20 -0.51 6.40 8.89
C ILE A 20 0.89 6.26 9.47
N LEU A 21 1.76 5.45 8.83
CA LEU A 21 3.12 5.20 9.31
C LEU A 21 3.94 6.49 9.39
N VAL A 22 3.94 7.29 8.32
CA VAL A 22 4.72 8.53 8.24
C VAL A 22 4.23 9.56 9.26
N ILE A 23 2.91 9.76 9.35
CA ILE A 23 2.35 10.70 10.33
C ILE A 23 2.71 10.25 11.74
N SER A 24 2.52 8.97 12.07
CA SER A 24 2.83 8.46 13.41
C SER A 24 4.32 8.53 13.75
N ALA A 25 5.21 8.28 12.81
CA ALA A 25 6.66 8.41 13.01
C ALA A 25 7.09 9.87 13.21
N LEU A 26 6.42 10.82 12.55
CA LEU A 26 6.72 12.24 12.67
C LEU A 26 6.09 12.89 13.89
N LEU A 27 5.01 12.34 14.45
CA LEU A 27 4.29 12.92 15.59
C LEU A 27 5.20 13.33 16.76
N PRO A 28 6.10 12.48 17.30
CA PRO A 28 6.96 12.88 18.43
C PRO A 28 7.85 14.08 18.13
N THR A 29 8.30 14.20 16.87
CA THR A 29 9.18 15.30 16.44
C THR A 29 8.37 16.58 16.20
N LEU A 30 7.19 16.47 15.57
CA LEU A 30 6.35 17.61 15.22
C LEU A 30 5.57 18.17 16.42
N THR A 31 5.41 17.39 17.49
CA THR A 31 4.72 17.82 18.72
C THR A 31 5.67 18.18 19.86
N GLU A 32 6.96 18.37 19.57
CA GLU A 32 7.99 18.73 20.56
C GLU A 32 8.04 17.76 21.76
N GLY A 33 7.85 16.47 21.51
CA GLY A 33 7.85 15.44 22.55
C GLY A 33 6.57 15.33 23.37
N ARG A 34 5.48 16.05 23.01
CA ARG A 34 4.17 15.84 23.64
C ARG A 34 3.55 14.48 23.33
N THR A 35 3.91 13.90 22.20
CA THR A 35 3.62 12.50 21.88
C THR A 35 4.84 11.67 22.23
N SER A 36 4.69 10.70 23.12
CA SER A 36 5.78 9.80 23.47
C SER A 36 6.13 8.87 22.30
N PRO A 37 7.40 8.42 22.16
CA PRO A 37 7.76 7.41 21.17
C PRO A 37 6.94 6.12 21.31
N ASP A 38 6.56 5.76 22.53
CA ASP A 38 5.75 4.58 22.82
C ASP A 38 4.30 4.75 22.33
N GLU A 39 3.72 5.95 22.42
CA GLU A 39 2.43 6.26 21.81
C GLU A 39 2.49 6.27 20.29
N ALA A 40 3.59 6.75 19.71
CA ALA A 40 3.79 6.74 18.27
C ALA A 40 3.83 5.30 17.70
N LEU A 41 4.36 4.34 18.46
CA LEU A 41 4.36 2.92 18.08
C LEU A 41 2.94 2.38 17.83
N LEU A 42 1.93 2.89 18.55
CA LEU A 42 0.53 2.49 18.34
C LEU A 42 0.00 2.84 16.95
N GLY A 43 0.58 3.84 16.27
CA GLY A 43 0.25 4.16 14.89
C GLY A 43 1.22 3.51 13.89
N ILE A 44 2.52 3.45 14.23
CA ILE A 44 3.55 2.89 13.35
C ILE A 44 3.30 1.40 13.09
N ILE A 45 3.03 0.59 14.12
CA ILE A 45 2.86 -0.85 13.99
C ILE A 45 1.67 -1.20 13.07
N PRO A 46 0.44 -0.74 13.34
CA PRO A 46 -0.69 -1.02 12.44
C PRO A 46 -0.51 -0.39 11.06
N GLY A 47 0.08 0.81 10.97
CA GLY A 47 0.41 1.45 9.69
C GLY A 47 1.35 0.58 8.83
N ALA A 48 2.39 0.02 9.44
CA ALA A 48 3.31 -0.91 8.77
C ALA A 48 2.62 -2.20 8.33
N ILE A 49 1.74 -2.78 9.16
CA ILE A 49 0.98 -3.99 8.81
C ILE A 49 0.08 -3.72 7.60
N VAL A 50 -0.66 -2.61 7.61
CA VAL A 50 -1.52 -2.22 6.47
C VAL A 50 -0.69 -1.98 5.22
N LEU A 51 0.45 -1.28 5.34
CA LEU A 51 1.33 -0.99 4.22
C LEU A 51 1.89 -2.27 3.58
N ILE A 52 2.39 -3.21 4.40
CA ILE A 52 2.90 -4.50 3.92
C ILE A 52 1.80 -5.31 3.25
N GLY A 53 0.62 -5.41 3.88
CA GLY A 53 -0.52 -6.11 3.29
C GLY A 53 -0.95 -5.51 1.95
N ALA A 54 -1.05 -4.18 1.88
CA ALA A 54 -1.42 -3.46 0.67
C ALA A 54 -0.37 -3.57 -0.44
N PHE A 55 0.92 -3.66 -0.08
CA PHE A 55 2.00 -3.93 -1.03
C PHE A 55 1.79 -5.27 -1.75
N PHE A 56 1.51 -6.35 -1.00
CA PHE A 56 1.25 -7.65 -1.62
C PHE A 56 0.00 -7.63 -2.51
N ILE A 57 -1.08 -6.97 -2.09
CA ILE A 57 -2.29 -6.82 -2.90
C ILE A 57 -1.98 -6.07 -4.21
N THR A 58 -1.16 -5.01 -4.13
CA THR A 58 -0.71 -4.23 -5.29
C THR A 58 0.08 -5.09 -6.26
N VAL A 59 1.04 -5.88 -5.76
CA VAL A 59 1.84 -6.80 -6.58
C VAL A 59 0.95 -7.84 -7.26
N ILE A 60 0.01 -8.45 -6.54
CA ILE A 60 -0.95 -9.42 -7.11
C ILE A 60 -1.79 -8.76 -8.21
N GLY A 61 -2.34 -7.57 -7.94
CA GLY A 61 -3.12 -6.80 -8.92
C GLY A 61 -2.30 -6.50 -10.17
N LEU A 62 -1.04 -6.09 -10.00
CA LEU A 62 -0.11 -5.78 -11.09
C LEU A 62 0.18 -7.01 -11.95
N VAL A 63 0.54 -8.14 -11.32
CA VAL A 63 0.81 -9.40 -12.03
C VAL A 63 -0.41 -9.83 -12.85
N VAL A 64 -1.62 -9.80 -12.27
CA VAL A 64 -2.86 -10.16 -12.98
C VAL A 64 -3.10 -9.24 -14.18
N VAL A 65 -2.87 -7.93 -14.05
CA VAL A 65 -3.03 -6.96 -15.15
C VAL A 65 -2.02 -7.23 -16.26
N LEU A 66 -0.75 -7.46 -15.92
CA LEU A 66 0.32 -7.71 -16.89
C LEU A 66 0.11 -9.03 -17.64
N MET A 67 -0.27 -10.10 -16.95
CA MET A 67 -0.55 -11.40 -17.58
C MET A 67 -1.71 -11.30 -18.58
N LYS A 68 -2.78 -10.57 -18.25
CA LYS A 68 -3.91 -10.36 -19.18
C LYS A 68 -3.49 -9.55 -20.41
N ARG A 69 -2.65 -8.52 -20.25
CA ARG A 69 -2.12 -7.74 -21.38
C ARG A 69 -1.29 -8.62 -22.32
N LYS A 70 -0.39 -9.45 -21.77
CA LYS A 70 0.45 -10.35 -22.57
C LYS A 70 -0.40 -11.32 -23.40
N LYS A 71 -1.45 -11.91 -22.81
CA LYS A 71 -2.35 -12.84 -23.52
C LYS A 71 -3.11 -12.16 -24.66
N SER A 72 -3.62 -10.94 -24.46
CA SER A 72 -4.30 -10.19 -25.52
C SER A 72 -3.37 -9.81 -26.68
N VAL A 73 -2.11 -9.46 -26.41
CA VAL A 73 -1.13 -9.14 -27.47
C VAL A 73 -0.79 -10.37 -28.31
N VAL A 74 -0.65 -11.54 -27.69
CA VAL A 74 -0.38 -12.80 -28.42
C VAL A 74 -1.56 -13.20 -29.33
N VAL A 75 -2.80 -13.07 -28.84
CA VAL A 75 -4.01 -13.39 -29.63
C VAL A 75 -4.22 -12.42 -30.79
N ALA A 76 -3.71 -11.18 -30.71
CA ALA A 76 -3.84 -10.21 -31.79
C ALA A 76 -2.82 -10.41 -32.94
N ASN A 77 -1.76 -11.18 -32.71
CA ASN A 77 -0.64 -11.35 -33.64
C ASN A 77 -0.52 -12.77 -34.23
N GLY A 78 -1.46 -13.67 -33.94
CA GLY A 78 -1.50 -15.05 -34.46
C GLY A 78 -2.85 -15.34 -35.08
#